data_AF-A0AB39UM34-F1
#
_entry.id   AF-A0AB39UM34-F1
#
_cell.length_a   1.000
_cell.length_b   1.000
_cell.length_c   1.000
_cell.angle_alpha   90.00
_cell.angle_beta   90.00
_cell.angle_gamma   90.00
#
_symmetry.space_group_name_H-M   'P 1'
#
loop_
_entity.id
_entity.type
_entity.pdbx_description
1 polymer ?
#
loop_
_entity_poly.entity_id
_entity_poly.type
_entity_poly.pdbx_seq_one_letter_code
_entity_poly.pdbx_strand_id
1 'polypeptide(L)'
;MARRWTPRQFLIRRRLRVAVCLTAVVAASLASFGVAARKTVAIEVNGSTRIVQTYAMSISRLLQEQNVDVKTHDLVDSTSGKTLTNHDVVRVQSAYQTTINIGGKQIPFWTTATSVQQLLAFFHENQKNALRVTVNIANVYNQLTGGLVINKKGPVTVIADGKSSIAPNGELPAASILDSKGIVLGKNDRVSVESDNGTTILRVQRVKYTQTTKTVTVAHATRTIVDSSLASGETKVEQQGQDGENRETYDNTVVDGSVESSKLVKTETLSVAIDTIIAVGPEKTETESSGSSSASGSSSDSSSSSSSASPSSSASSSSKSSTSKPSSSSASPSATKSTTRSAAKSTAAATPKATASKSTATAKPTAKPTATATTSTGSSSSSGRLWEPTVAQAQAYAAGAAAQRGWTGAEWTALVWLWNKESGWRWDADNASSDAYGIPQALPGSKMGTNWQYDGAVQIDWGLQYIAESYGSPTAAKAHSVKYNWY
;
A
#
# COMPACT_ATOMS: atom_id res chain seq x y z
N MET A 1 49.82 1.92 85.54
CA MET A 1 49.17 0.69 85.01
C MET A 1 49.54 0.51 83.54
N ALA A 2 50.37 -0.49 83.19
CA ALA A 2 50.69 -0.78 81.79
C ALA A 2 49.60 -1.66 81.15
N ARG A 3 48.87 -1.15 80.15
CA ARG A 3 47.91 -1.97 79.38
C ARG A 3 48.68 -2.96 78.49
N ARG A 4 48.74 -4.24 78.90
CA ARG A 4 49.38 -5.31 78.13
C ARG A 4 48.80 -5.38 76.71
N TRP A 5 49.61 -4.97 75.73
CA TRP A 5 49.24 -5.01 74.31
C TRP A 5 49.21 -6.47 73.84
N THR A 6 48.04 -6.96 73.41
CA THR A 6 47.91 -8.33 72.92
C THR A 6 47.95 -8.37 71.38
N PRO A 7 48.69 -9.30 70.75
CA PRO A 7 48.82 -9.33 69.29
C PRO A 7 47.47 -9.56 68.57
N ARG A 8 46.50 -10.21 69.23
CA ARG A 8 45.11 -10.28 68.75
C ARG A 8 44.49 -8.90 68.53
N GLN A 9 44.67 -7.95 69.45
CA GLN A 9 44.13 -6.59 69.29
C GLN A 9 44.82 -5.81 68.16
N PHE A 10 46.11 -6.04 67.92
CA PHE A 10 46.81 -5.46 66.76
C PHE A 10 46.28 -6.01 65.43
N LEU A 11 46.09 -7.33 65.33
CA LEU A 11 45.51 -7.97 64.15
C LEU A 11 44.06 -7.55 63.90
N ILE A 12 43.23 -7.44 64.95
CA ILE A 12 41.86 -6.92 64.86
C ILE A 12 41.87 -5.47 64.36
N ARG A 13 42.70 -4.58 64.95
CA ARG A 13 42.80 -3.18 64.52
C ARG A 13 43.36 -3.04 63.09
N ARG A 14 44.29 -3.89 62.67
CA ARG A 14 44.79 -3.94 61.28
C ARG A 14 43.69 -4.36 60.31
N ARG A 15 42.95 -5.43 60.61
CA ARG A 15 41.80 -5.88 59.81
C ARG A 15 40.71 -4.81 59.73
N LEU A 16 40.41 -4.13 60.84
CA LEU A 16 39.43 -3.04 60.88
C LEU A 16 39.86 -1.87 59.99
N ARG A 17 41.12 -1.42 60.06
CA ARG A 17 41.63 -0.37 59.15
C ARG A 17 41.56 -0.78 57.68
N VAL A 18 41.96 -2.01 57.35
CA VAL A 18 41.88 -2.52 55.97
C VAL A 18 40.43 -2.53 55.48
N ALA A 19 39.48 -3.00 56.29
CA ALA A 19 38.05 -2.97 55.95
C ALA A 19 37.50 -1.55 55.77
N VAL A 20 37.88 -0.60 56.63
CA VAL A 20 37.51 0.83 56.49
C VAL A 20 38.09 1.43 55.21
N CYS A 21 39.36 1.16 54.88
CA CYS A 21 39.94 1.61 53.61
C CYS A 21 39.23 0.98 52.40
N LEU A 22 38.89 -0.30 52.45
CA LEU A 22 38.18 -1.00 51.37
C LEU A 22 36.78 -0.42 51.14
N THR A 23 36.02 -0.19 52.22
CA THR A 23 34.70 0.46 52.15
C THR A 23 34.77 1.91 51.67
N ALA A 24 35.79 2.67 52.08
CA ALA A 24 36.01 4.03 51.59
C ALA A 24 36.35 4.08 50.09
N VAL A 25 37.20 3.17 49.60
CA VAL A 25 37.52 3.08 48.16
C VAL A 25 36.27 2.68 47.36
N VAL A 26 35.51 1.68 47.80
CA VAL A 26 34.26 1.27 47.13
C VAL A 26 33.24 2.42 47.12
N ALA A 27 33.05 3.13 48.23
CA ALA A 27 32.15 4.28 48.29
C ALA A 27 32.59 5.42 47.36
N ALA A 28 33.89 5.75 47.33
CA ALA A 28 34.45 6.75 46.41
C ALA A 28 34.31 6.34 44.94
N SER A 29 34.50 5.06 44.60
CA SER A 29 34.30 4.53 43.25
C SER A 29 32.83 4.60 42.82
N LEU A 30 31.90 4.21 43.70
CA LEU A 30 30.46 4.29 43.43
C LEU A 30 29.97 5.74 43.27
N ALA A 31 30.46 6.66 44.11
CA ALA A 31 30.17 8.09 43.97
C ALA A 31 30.73 8.67 42.67
N SER A 32 31.98 8.33 42.32
CA SER A 32 32.62 8.78 41.07
C SER A 32 31.87 8.27 39.84
N PHE A 33 31.46 6.99 39.84
CA PHE A 33 30.63 6.42 38.78
C PHE A 33 29.24 7.09 38.73
N GLY A 34 28.61 7.34 39.88
CA GLY A 34 27.32 8.03 39.97
C GLY A 34 27.34 9.48 39.47
N VAL A 35 28.50 10.16 39.49
CA VAL A 35 28.68 11.46 38.82
C VAL A 35 28.97 11.28 37.33
N ALA A 36 29.95 10.43 36.97
CA ALA A 36 30.42 10.28 35.59
C ALA A 36 29.42 9.58 34.64
N ALA A 37 28.50 8.76 35.16
CA ALA A 37 27.46 8.11 34.36
C ALA A 37 26.32 9.06 33.97
N ARG A 38 26.17 10.19 34.66
CA ARG A 38 25.09 11.16 34.45
C ARG A 38 25.27 11.89 33.11
N LYS A 39 24.19 12.02 32.36
CA LYS A 39 24.18 12.65 31.02
C LYS A 39 23.27 13.87 31.03
N THR A 40 23.79 14.97 30.48
CA THR A 40 22.99 16.10 30.02
C THR A 40 22.53 15.80 28.60
N VAL A 41 21.23 15.84 28.33
CA VAL A 41 20.67 15.54 26.99
C VAL A 41 19.64 16.60 26.64
N ALA A 42 19.64 17.07 25.40
CA ALA A 42 18.56 17.89 24.86
C ALA A 42 17.51 16.97 24.24
N ILE A 43 16.24 17.13 24.63
CA ILE A 43 15.11 16.44 23.99
C ILE A 43 14.25 17.49 23.28
N GLU A 44 14.13 17.34 21.96
CA GLU A 44 13.27 18.14 21.10
C GLU A 44 12.01 17.32 20.78
N VAL A 45 10.87 17.67 21.37
CA VAL A 45 9.58 17.00 21.10
C VAL A 45 8.70 17.94 20.29
N ASN A 46 8.39 17.59 19.03
CA ASN A 46 7.59 18.41 18.11
C ASN A 46 8.07 19.87 18.05
N GLY A 47 9.39 20.08 17.91
CA GLY A 47 10.04 21.39 17.88
C GLY A 47 10.21 22.09 19.25
N SER A 48 9.68 21.52 20.34
CA SER A 48 9.84 22.04 21.70
C SER A 48 11.03 21.39 22.41
N THR A 49 12.15 22.13 22.53
CA THR A 49 13.39 21.63 23.12
C THR A 49 13.47 21.86 24.63
N ARG A 50 13.79 20.82 25.40
CA ARG A 50 14.14 20.89 26.83
C ARG A 50 15.47 20.18 27.12
N ILE A 51 16.25 20.72 28.06
CA ILE A 51 17.47 20.06 28.55
C ILE A 51 17.12 19.23 29.79
N VAL A 52 17.54 17.96 29.81
CA VAL A 52 17.28 17.02 30.90
C VAL A 52 18.56 16.39 31.42
N GLN A 53 18.48 15.82 32.62
CA GLN A 53 19.58 15.13 33.29
C GLN A 53 19.15 13.69 33.56
N THR A 54 19.86 12.70 33.00
CA THR A 54 19.45 11.28 33.00
C THR A 54 20.62 10.33 33.28
N TYR A 55 20.30 9.09 33.60
CA TYR A 55 21.22 7.94 33.64
C TYR A 55 20.88 6.89 32.56
N ALA A 56 19.90 7.16 31.69
CA ALA A 56 19.51 6.27 30.61
C ALA A 56 20.68 5.97 29.67
N MET A 57 20.76 4.72 29.21
CA MET A 57 21.73 4.28 28.20
C MET A 57 21.14 4.22 26.78
N SER A 58 19.81 4.31 26.67
CA SER A 58 19.07 4.24 25.40
C SER A 58 17.98 5.32 25.34
N ILE A 59 17.63 5.72 24.12
CA ILE A 59 16.59 6.72 23.85
C ILE A 59 15.24 6.28 24.44
N SER A 60 14.83 5.03 24.22
CA SER A 60 13.56 4.50 24.70
C SER A 60 13.41 4.63 26.23
N ARG A 61 14.51 4.44 26.99
CA ARG A 61 14.50 4.62 28.44
C ARG A 61 14.43 6.10 28.83
N LEU A 62 15.13 6.97 28.12
CA LEU A 62 15.05 8.42 28.33
C LEU A 62 13.64 8.95 28.11
N LEU A 63 12.99 8.56 27.00
CA LEU A 63 11.64 9.01 26.67
C LEU A 63 10.61 8.50 27.69
N GLN A 64 10.77 7.26 28.17
CA GLN A 64 9.99 6.73 29.29
C GLN A 64 10.20 7.50 30.60
N GLU A 65 11.46 7.85 30.96
CA GLU A 65 11.78 8.70 32.12
C GLU A 65 11.21 10.12 32.02
N GLN A 66 10.80 10.52 30.83
CA GLN A 66 10.31 11.86 30.50
C GLN A 66 8.82 11.88 30.12
N ASN A 67 8.11 10.74 30.26
CA ASN A 67 6.72 10.52 29.88
C ASN A 67 6.41 11.01 28.46
N VAL A 68 7.28 10.67 27.51
CA VAL A 68 7.10 10.93 26.08
C VAL A 68 6.68 9.63 25.41
N ASP A 69 5.37 9.46 25.19
CA ASP A 69 4.83 8.33 24.45
C ASP A 69 5.15 8.45 22.96
N VAL A 70 5.70 7.37 22.39
CA VAL A 70 6.12 7.27 20.99
C VAL A 70 5.26 6.23 20.28
N LYS A 71 4.68 6.59 19.12
CA LYS A 71 3.89 5.69 18.27
C LYS A 71 4.76 5.05 17.20
N THR A 72 4.27 3.96 16.60
CA THR A 72 4.97 3.14 15.59
C THR A 72 5.49 3.90 14.36
N HIS A 73 4.90 5.07 14.04
CA HIS A 73 5.29 5.87 12.87
C HIS A 73 6.00 7.19 13.24
N ASP A 74 6.13 7.50 14.54
CA ASP A 74 6.78 8.73 15.00
C ASP A 74 8.29 8.66 14.73
N LEU A 75 8.88 9.73 14.19
CA LEU A 75 10.33 9.80 13.99
C LEU A 75 11.00 10.01 15.34
N VAL A 76 11.90 9.10 15.71
CA VAL A 76 12.81 9.26 16.84
C VAL A 76 14.25 9.15 16.36
N ASP A 77 15.01 10.23 16.53
CA ASP A 77 16.44 10.28 16.18
C ASP A 77 17.31 10.70 17.38
N SER A 78 18.62 10.55 17.21
CA SER A 78 19.65 10.97 18.15
C SER A 78 20.92 11.30 17.38
N THR A 79 21.61 12.38 17.77
CA THR A 79 22.95 12.71 17.24
C THR A 79 24.02 11.64 17.53
N SER A 80 23.78 10.74 18.49
CA SER A 80 24.63 9.60 18.85
C SER A 80 24.14 8.25 18.31
N GLY A 81 23.02 8.22 17.57
CA GLY A 81 22.40 6.99 17.08
C GLY A 81 21.76 6.16 18.20
N LYS A 82 22.03 4.85 18.27
CA LYS A 82 21.27 3.92 19.13
C LYS A 82 21.64 3.98 20.63
N THR A 83 22.76 4.61 21.00
CA THR A 83 23.29 4.67 22.38
C THR A 83 23.35 6.11 22.87
N LEU A 84 22.76 6.38 24.04
CA LEU A 84 22.67 7.75 24.58
C LEU A 84 24.02 8.22 25.16
N THR A 85 24.56 9.32 24.63
CA THR A 85 25.80 9.93 25.14
C THR A 85 25.53 11.22 25.93
N ASN A 86 26.58 11.91 26.39
CA ASN A 86 26.45 13.19 27.09
C ASN A 86 26.55 14.35 26.08
N HIS A 87 25.70 15.36 26.23
CA HIS A 87 25.40 16.41 25.25
C HIS A 87 24.73 15.93 23.96
N ASP A 88 24.12 14.74 23.99
CA ASP A 88 23.31 14.24 22.88
C ASP A 88 22.04 15.09 22.67
N VAL A 89 21.60 15.19 21.42
CA VAL A 89 20.30 15.75 21.04
C VAL A 89 19.43 14.59 20.54
N VAL A 90 18.31 14.38 21.23
CA VAL A 90 17.27 13.39 20.87
C VAL A 90 16.07 14.13 20.33
N ARG A 91 15.60 13.76 19.13
CA ARG A 91 14.39 14.34 18.53
C ARG A 91 13.26 13.34 18.53
N VAL A 92 12.05 13.84 18.77
CA VAL A 92 10.80 13.09 18.66
C VAL A 92 9.81 13.94 17.86
N GLN A 93 9.45 13.48 16.67
CA GLN A 93 8.40 14.09 15.85
C GLN A 93 7.23 13.12 15.74
N SER A 94 6.08 13.52 16.30
CA SER A 94 4.84 12.75 16.21
C SER A 94 4.35 12.72 14.77
N ALA A 95 4.20 11.53 14.20
CA ALA A 95 3.67 11.37 12.87
C ALA A 95 2.14 11.49 12.86
N TYR A 96 1.63 11.99 11.75
CA TYR A 96 0.21 12.05 11.44
C TYR A 96 -0.07 11.34 10.12
N GLN A 97 -1.28 10.81 10.00
CA GLN A 97 -1.76 10.19 8.77
C GLN A 97 -2.43 11.25 7.89
N THR A 98 -2.08 11.24 6.61
CA THR A 98 -2.58 12.17 5.60
C THR A 98 -2.78 11.40 4.30
N THR A 99 -3.71 11.84 3.46
CA THR A 99 -4.01 11.20 2.17
C THR A 99 -3.59 12.12 1.04
N ILE A 100 -2.59 11.71 0.25
CA ILE A 100 -2.23 12.41 -0.97
C ILE A 100 -3.07 11.88 -2.14
N ASN A 101 -3.61 12.80 -2.95
CA ASN A 101 -4.28 12.49 -4.19
C ASN A 101 -3.41 12.95 -5.37
N ILE A 102 -3.11 12.02 -6.28
CA ILE A 102 -2.38 12.29 -7.53
C ILE A 102 -3.14 11.62 -8.68
N GLY A 103 -3.50 12.39 -9.70
CA GLY A 103 -4.23 11.88 -10.87
C GLY A 103 -5.56 11.19 -10.53
N GLY A 104 -6.23 11.61 -9.44
CA GLY A 104 -7.47 11.02 -8.94
C GLY A 104 -7.29 9.85 -7.97
N LYS A 105 -6.07 9.32 -7.82
CA LYS A 105 -5.78 8.21 -6.90
C LYS A 105 -5.44 8.72 -5.50
N GLN A 106 -6.32 8.43 -4.53
CA GLN A 106 -6.06 8.66 -3.11
C GLN A 106 -5.11 7.61 -2.53
N ILE A 107 -4.11 8.06 -1.77
CA ILE A 107 -3.04 7.25 -1.17
C ILE A 107 -2.84 7.70 0.28
N PRO A 108 -3.20 6.90 1.28
CA PRO A 108 -2.89 7.20 2.68
C PRO A 108 -1.40 6.98 2.94
N PHE A 109 -0.77 7.85 3.72
CA PHE A 109 0.61 7.71 4.18
C PHE A 109 0.81 8.38 5.54
N TRP A 110 1.86 7.98 6.25
CA TRP A 110 2.30 8.62 7.50
C TRP A 110 3.47 9.57 7.23
N THR A 111 3.52 10.68 7.95
CA THR A 111 4.59 11.66 7.84
C THR A 111 4.79 12.49 9.11
N THR A 112 6.00 13.02 9.29
CA THR A 112 6.35 14.03 10.29
C THR A 112 6.61 15.41 9.68
N ALA A 113 6.33 15.60 8.37
CA ALA A 113 6.59 16.84 7.67
C ALA A 113 5.88 18.04 8.33
N THR A 114 6.63 19.09 8.64
CA THR A 114 6.12 20.28 9.33
C THR A 114 5.49 21.31 8.38
N SER A 115 5.58 21.08 7.05
CA SER A 115 4.98 21.95 6.06
C SER A 115 4.34 21.23 4.88
N VAL A 116 3.28 21.82 4.32
CA VAL A 116 2.63 21.23 3.14
C VAL A 116 3.44 21.48 1.87
N GLN A 117 4.22 22.57 1.77
CA GLN A 117 5.17 22.74 0.66
C GLN A 117 6.22 21.62 0.63
N GLN A 118 6.74 21.17 1.78
CA GLN A 118 7.66 20.03 1.85
C GLN A 118 7.02 18.76 1.26
N LEU A 119 5.78 18.44 1.66
CA LEU A 119 5.03 17.31 1.10
C LEU A 119 4.76 17.46 -0.40
N LEU A 120 4.39 18.64 -0.88
CA LEU A 120 4.14 18.86 -2.30
C LEU A 120 5.43 18.76 -3.14
N ALA A 121 6.54 19.33 -2.67
CA ALA A 121 7.84 19.27 -3.34
C ALA A 121 8.37 17.82 -3.45
N PHE A 122 8.31 17.06 -2.36
CA PHE A 122 8.69 15.64 -2.29
C PHE A 122 8.05 14.81 -3.41
N PHE A 123 6.75 15.00 -3.66
CA PHE A 123 6.04 14.25 -4.70
C PHE A 123 6.22 14.86 -6.10
N HIS A 124 6.40 16.18 -6.25
CA HIS A 124 6.73 16.79 -7.54
C HIS A 124 8.10 16.33 -8.09
N GLU A 125 9.13 16.24 -7.24
CA GLU A 125 10.46 15.78 -7.67
C GLU A 125 10.45 14.33 -8.16
N ASN A 126 9.71 13.46 -7.45
CA ASN A 126 9.62 12.04 -7.77
C ASN A 126 8.54 11.72 -8.83
N GLN A 127 7.59 12.63 -9.10
CA GLN A 127 6.57 12.49 -10.14
C GLN A 127 6.48 13.72 -11.05
N LYS A 128 7.39 13.78 -12.03
CA LYS A 128 7.47 14.83 -13.06
C LYS A 128 6.20 15.06 -13.89
N ASN A 129 5.22 14.15 -13.81
CA ASN A 129 3.96 14.19 -14.55
C ASN A 129 2.72 14.37 -13.62
N ALA A 130 2.91 14.72 -12.35
CA ALA A 130 1.81 14.91 -11.41
C ALA A 130 1.02 16.20 -11.70
N LEU A 131 -0.01 16.10 -12.57
CA LEU A 131 -0.84 17.22 -13.02
C LEU A 131 -1.52 18.02 -11.88
N ARG A 132 -1.74 17.37 -10.73
CA ARG A 132 -2.22 17.96 -9.48
C ARG A 132 -1.81 17.05 -8.33
N VAL A 133 -1.29 17.66 -7.27
CA VAL A 133 -1.09 16.99 -5.97
C VAL A 133 -1.96 17.72 -4.95
N THR A 134 -2.75 16.94 -4.20
CA THR A 134 -3.62 17.43 -3.12
C THR A 134 -3.33 16.65 -1.85
N VAL A 135 -3.01 17.35 -0.77
CA VAL A 135 -2.75 16.76 0.55
C VAL A 135 -4.01 16.92 1.41
N ASN A 136 -4.72 15.83 1.69
CA ASN A 136 -5.91 15.80 2.55
C ASN A 136 -5.53 15.47 4.00
N ILE A 137 -5.77 16.40 4.92
CA ILE A 137 -5.34 16.35 6.32
C ILE A 137 -6.56 15.97 7.17
N ALA A 138 -6.49 14.81 7.83
CA ALA A 138 -7.60 14.23 8.59
C ALA A 138 -7.42 14.43 10.11
N ASN A 139 -8.48 14.85 10.81
CA ASN A 139 -8.46 15.33 12.20
C ASN A 139 -7.65 16.63 12.39
N VAL A 140 -8.20 17.71 11.83
CA VAL A 140 -7.54 18.99 11.62
C VAL A 140 -7.25 19.75 12.94
N TYR A 141 -8.12 19.62 13.94
CA TYR A 141 -8.07 20.43 15.18
C TYR A 141 -6.80 20.23 16.01
N ASN A 142 -6.15 19.07 15.93
CA ASN A 142 -4.89 18.79 16.63
C ASN A 142 -3.64 18.92 15.74
N GLN A 143 -3.81 19.10 14.42
CA GLN A 143 -2.71 19.06 13.44
C GLN A 143 -2.37 20.46 12.91
N LEU A 144 -3.35 21.34 12.69
CA LEU A 144 -3.07 22.72 12.28
C LEU A 144 -2.75 23.66 13.46
N THR A 145 -3.32 23.39 14.63
CA THR A 145 -3.03 24.12 15.88
C THR A 145 -1.59 23.89 16.36
N GLY A 146 -0.97 22.75 15.99
CA GLY A 146 0.41 22.40 16.27
C GLY A 146 1.45 22.97 15.29
N GLY A 147 1.06 23.76 14.29
CA GLY A 147 2.00 24.49 13.44
C GLY A 147 2.27 23.93 12.05
N LEU A 148 1.38 23.11 11.47
CA LEU A 148 1.47 22.75 10.04
C LEU A 148 1.30 24.01 9.16
N VAL A 149 2.43 24.52 8.68
CA VAL A 149 2.53 25.70 7.80
C VAL A 149 2.34 25.30 6.34
N ILE A 150 1.75 26.18 5.53
CA ILE A 150 1.79 25.98 4.07
C ILE A 150 3.23 26.19 3.56
N ASN A 151 3.99 27.09 4.21
CA ASN A 151 5.41 27.38 3.96
C ASN A 151 5.73 27.80 2.52
N LYS A 152 4.79 28.53 1.89
CA LYS A 152 4.93 28.97 0.49
C LYS A 152 4.85 30.50 0.40
N LYS A 153 5.86 31.10 -0.21
CA LYS A 153 5.93 32.54 -0.45
C LYS A 153 4.87 32.98 -1.47
N GLY A 154 4.22 34.09 -1.17
CA GLY A 154 3.15 34.67 -2.00
C GLY A 154 1.73 34.22 -1.59
N PRO A 155 0.74 34.50 -2.45
CA PRO A 155 -0.67 34.34 -2.11
C PRO A 155 -1.13 32.87 -2.10
N VAL A 156 -2.05 32.57 -1.19
CA VAL A 156 -2.80 31.31 -1.12
C VAL A 156 -4.29 31.60 -1.35
N THR A 157 -4.90 30.86 -2.26
CA THR A 157 -6.35 30.92 -2.52
C THR A 157 -7.07 30.07 -1.48
N VAL A 158 -7.85 30.69 -0.60
CA VAL A 158 -8.61 30.02 0.46
C VAL A 158 -10.04 29.79 -0.01
N ILE A 159 -10.47 28.54 -0.10
CA ILE A 159 -11.82 28.13 -0.51
C ILE A 159 -12.53 27.43 0.65
N ALA A 160 -13.67 27.97 1.07
CA ALA A 160 -14.51 27.41 2.14
C ALA A 160 -15.97 27.83 1.93
N ASP A 161 -16.92 26.97 2.31
CA ASP A 161 -18.36 27.28 2.28
C ASP A 161 -18.87 27.83 0.93
N GLY A 162 -18.34 27.29 -0.17
CA GLY A 162 -18.62 27.72 -1.55
C GLY A 162 -17.99 29.05 -1.97
N LYS A 163 -17.27 29.74 -1.07
CA LYS A 163 -16.63 31.05 -1.31
C LYS A 163 -15.13 30.89 -1.54
N SER A 164 -14.55 31.84 -2.25
CA SER A 164 -13.10 31.95 -2.49
C SER A 164 -12.58 33.29 -1.99
N SER A 165 -11.38 33.32 -1.41
CA SER A 165 -10.68 34.52 -0.97
C SER A 165 -9.16 34.33 -1.10
N ILE A 166 -8.36 35.40 -0.94
CA ILE A 166 -6.90 35.31 -1.03
C ILE A 166 -6.28 35.70 0.32
N ALA A 167 -5.37 34.86 0.83
CA ALA A 167 -4.46 35.19 1.92
C ALA A 167 -3.10 35.57 1.32
N PRO A 168 -2.52 36.76 1.63
CA PRO A 168 -1.33 37.26 0.93
C PRO A 168 -0.02 36.58 1.34
N ASN A 169 0.01 35.85 2.46
CA ASN A 169 1.19 35.17 2.96
C ASN A 169 0.91 33.69 3.28
N GLY A 170 1.40 32.79 2.42
CA GLY A 170 1.37 31.34 2.62
C GLY A 170 2.49 30.77 3.52
N GLU A 171 3.33 31.58 4.15
CA GLU A 171 4.29 31.11 5.18
C GLU A 171 3.62 30.87 6.54
N LEU A 172 2.42 31.43 6.76
CA LEU A 172 1.65 31.29 8.00
C LEU A 172 1.08 29.86 8.18
N PRO A 173 0.79 29.45 9.44
CA PRO A 173 0.04 28.22 9.72
C PRO A 173 -1.32 28.24 9.02
N ALA A 174 -1.76 27.08 8.51
CA ALA A 174 -3.04 27.01 7.80
C ALA A 174 -4.23 27.38 8.72
N ALA A 175 -4.14 27.11 10.04
CA ALA A 175 -5.10 27.62 11.03
C ALA A 175 -5.17 29.15 11.03
N SER A 176 -4.04 29.84 11.22
CA SER A 176 -3.97 31.31 11.24
C SER A 176 -4.45 31.96 9.94
N ILE A 177 -4.25 31.29 8.80
CA ILE A 177 -4.80 31.71 7.51
C ILE A 177 -6.34 31.64 7.52
N LEU A 178 -6.93 30.55 8.01
CA LEU A 178 -8.39 30.38 8.12
C LEU A 178 -9.02 31.33 9.15
N ASP A 179 -8.38 31.51 10.31
CA ASP A 179 -8.80 32.46 11.34
C ASP A 179 -8.82 33.90 10.79
N SER A 180 -7.82 34.29 9.97
CA SER A 180 -7.78 35.60 9.30
C SER A 180 -8.92 35.85 8.29
N LYS A 181 -9.66 34.78 7.94
CA LYS A 181 -10.86 34.82 7.08
C LYS A 181 -12.16 34.55 7.85
N GLY A 182 -12.10 34.38 9.17
CA GLY A 182 -13.25 34.01 10.02
C GLY A 182 -13.74 32.58 9.82
N ILE A 183 -12.92 31.70 9.23
CA ILE A 183 -13.31 30.32 8.90
C ILE A 183 -13.01 29.40 10.09
N VAL A 184 -13.91 29.38 11.07
CA VAL A 184 -13.85 28.43 12.19
C VAL A 184 -14.11 27.00 11.68
N LEU A 185 -13.27 26.05 12.09
CA LEU A 185 -13.35 24.63 11.71
C LEU A 185 -14.17 23.82 12.72
N GLY A 186 -15.06 22.96 12.23
CA GLY A 186 -15.74 21.95 13.03
C GLY A 186 -14.89 20.70 13.25
N LYS A 187 -15.21 19.91 14.29
CA LYS A 187 -14.47 18.70 14.70
C LYS A 187 -14.20 17.69 13.56
N ASN A 188 -15.15 17.58 12.62
CA ASN A 188 -15.10 16.59 11.54
C ASN A 188 -14.60 17.18 10.22
N ASP A 189 -14.49 18.51 10.12
CA ASP A 189 -14.14 19.18 8.87
C ASP A 189 -12.75 18.77 8.41
N ARG A 190 -12.58 18.65 7.09
CA ARG A 190 -11.29 18.32 6.47
C ARG A 190 -10.69 19.58 5.89
N VAL A 191 -9.37 19.65 5.95
CA VAL A 191 -8.60 20.67 5.23
C VAL A 191 -7.73 19.96 4.21
N SER A 192 -7.70 20.48 2.99
CA SER A 192 -6.73 20.07 1.98
C SER A 192 -5.93 21.25 1.45
N VAL A 193 -4.70 20.96 1.04
CA VAL A 193 -3.86 21.94 0.35
C VAL A 193 -3.45 21.35 -0.98
N GLU A 194 -3.67 22.13 -2.04
CA GLU A 194 -3.54 21.70 -3.43
C GLU A 194 -2.49 22.57 -4.12
N SER A 195 -1.64 21.95 -4.95
CA SER A 195 -0.80 22.67 -5.91
C SER A 195 -1.34 22.44 -7.31
N ASP A 196 -1.75 23.51 -7.97
CA ASP A 196 -2.33 23.52 -9.32
C ASP A 196 -1.59 24.56 -10.16
N ASN A 197 -0.78 24.09 -11.13
CA ASN A 197 0.00 24.93 -12.05
C ASN A 197 0.79 26.07 -11.37
N GLY A 198 1.37 25.79 -10.19
CA GLY A 198 2.12 26.77 -9.39
C GLY A 198 1.27 27.62 -8.44
N THR A 199 -0.04 27.68 -8.60
CA THR A 199 -0.98 28.25 -7.62
C THR A 199 -1.14 27.30 -6.44
N THR A 200 -1.32 27.82 -5.22
CA THR A 200 -1.67 27.01 -4.05
C THR A 200 -3.05 27.36 -3.51
N ILE A 201 -3.84 26.32 -3.31
CA ILE A 201 -5.23 26.40 -2.84
C ILE A 201 -5.30 25.75 -1.46
N LEU A 202 -5.83 26.46 -0.48
CA LEU A 202 -6.22 25.94 0.83
C LEU A 202 -7.73 25.74 0.83
N ARG A 203 -8.19 24.50 0.88
CA ARG A 203 -9.62 24.14 0.82
C ARG A 203 -10.09 23.62 2.18
N VAL A 204 -11.21 24.14 2.65
CA VAL A 204 -11.98 23.57 3.76
C VAL A 204 -13.16 22.80 3.18
N GLN A 205 -13.38 21.59 3.69
CA GLN A 205 -14.54 20.77 3.35
C GLN A 205 -15.36 20.50 4.62
N ARG A 206 -16.65 20.82 4.59
CA ARG A 206 -17.56 20.64 5.73
C ARG A 206 -18.08 19.21 5.75
N VAL A 207 -17.78 18.46 6.81
CA VAL A 207 -18.11 17.02 6.88
C VAL A 207 -19.16 16.72 7.94
N LYS A 208 -20.23 16.04 7.52
CA LYS A 208 -21.32 15.58 8.38
C LYS A 208 -21.53 14.08 8.20
N TYR A 209 -21.71 13.38 9.31
CA TYR A 209 -22.18 12.00 9.31
C TYR A 209 -23.70 12.02 9.49
N THR A 210 -24.42 11.27 8.67
CA THR A 210 -25.89 11.19 8.69
C THR A 210 -26.34 9.76 8.46
N GLN A 211 -27.55 9.41 8.91
CA GLN A 211 -28.16 8.12 8.59
C GLN A 211 -29.37 8.33 7.67
N THR A 212 -29.52 7.44 6.69
CA THR A 212 -30.71 7.35 5.83
C THR A 212 -31.21 5.93 5.78
N THR A 213 -32.53 5.72 5.74
CA THR A 213 -33.11 4.38 5.60
C THR A 213 -33.90 4.26 4.31
N LYS A 214 -33.77 3.11 3.66
CA LYS A 214 -34.39 2.76 2.38
C LYS A 214 -35.17 1.45 2.55
N THR A 215 -36.40 1.40 2.04
CA THR A 215 -37.13 0.12 1.91
C THR A 215 -36.72 -0.55 0.60
N VAL A 216 -36.48 -1.85 0.64
CA VAL A 216 -36.12 -2.69 -0.50
C VAL A 216 -37.00 -3.93 -0.51
N THR A 217 -37.73 -4.12 -1.61
CA THR A 217 -38.58 -5.28 -1.87
C THR A 217 -37.75 -6.56 -1.97
N VAL A 218 -38.24 -7.64 -1.37
CA VAL A 218 -37.65 -8.97 -1.38
C VAL A 218 -38.54 -9.87 -2.22
N ALA A 219 -38.12 -10.17 -3.46
CA ALA A 219 -38.88 -11.00 -4.37
C ALA A 219 -39.16 -12.39 -3.77
N HIS A 220 -40.40 -12.85 -3.86
CA HIS A 220 -40.77 -14.22 -3.47
C HIS A 220 -40.36 -15.26 -4.52
N ALA A 221 -40.18 -16.52 -4.09
CA ALA A 221 -39.93 -17.64 -5.00
C ALA A 221 -41.22 -18.39 -5.34
N THR A 222 -41.15 -19.29 -6.33
CA THR A 222 -42.20 -20.27 -6.62
C THR A 222 -41.71 -21.66 -6.24
N ARG A 223 -42.54 -22.44 -5.55
CA ARG A 223 -42.28 -23.84 -5.19
C ARG A 223 -43.36 -24.74 -5.78
N THR A 224 -42.92 -25.86 -6.32
CA THR A 224 -43.81 -26.91 -6.84
C THR A 224 -43.82 -28.08 -5.86
N ILE A 225 -45.01 -28.60 -5.53
CA ILE A 225 -45.21 -29.74 -4.61
C ILE A 225 -46.07 -30.78 -5.34
N VAL A 226 -45.73 -32.06 -5.22
CA VAL A 226 -46.55 -33.15 -5.79
C VAL A 226 -47.71 -33.46 -4.84
N ASP A 227 -48.93 -33.45 -5.35
CA ASP A 227 -50.16 -33.77 -4.63
C ASP A 227 -50.87 -34.95 -5.31
N SER A 228 -50.98 -36.07 -4.60
CA SER A 228 -51.60 -37.30 -5.09
C SER A 228 -53.12 -37.25 -5.24
N SER A 229 -53.78 -36.14 -4.87
CA SER A 229 -55.22 -35.92 -5.06
C SER A 229 -55.58 -35.23 -6.38
N LEU A 230 -54.62 -34.56 -7.03
CA LEU A 230 -54.77 -33.96 -8.35
C LEU A 230 -54.55 -35.00 -9.46
N ALA A 231 -55.20 -34.82 -10.61
CA ALA A 231 -54.97 -35.68 -11.77
C ALA A 231 -53.55 -35.49 -12.33
N SER A 232 -52.95 -36.53 -12.91
CA SER A 232 -51.58 -36.46 -13.45
C SER A 232 -51.39 -35.28 -14.42
N GLY A 233 -50.50 -34.35 -14.08
CA GLY A 233 -50.21 -33.15 -14.87
C GLY A 233 -51.19 -31.99 -14.71
N GLU A 234 -52.23 -32.14 -13.87
CA GLU A 234 -53.07 -31.04 -13.40
C GLU A 234 -52.28 -30.17 -12.41
N THR A 235 -52.52 -28.85 -12.43
CA THR A 235 -51.78 -27.89 -11.60
C THR A 235 -52.74 -26.94 -10.87
N LYS A 236 -52.56 -26.74 -9.56
CA LYS A 236 -53.36 -25.86 -8.72
C LYS A 236 -52.46 -24.95 -7.87
N VAL A 237 -52.80 -23.67 -7.75
CA VAL A 237 -52.12 -22.77 -6.81
C VAL A 237 -52.73 -22.96 -5.43
N GLU A 238 -51.97 -23.51 -4.49
CA GLU A 238 -52.40 -23.66 -3.08
C GLU A 238 -52.14 -22.38 -2.28
N GLN A 239 -51.10 -21.63 -2.64
CA GLN A 239 -50.72 -20.40 -1.95
C GLN A 239 -50.22 -19.38 -2.96
N GLN A 240 -50.89 -18.21 -3.00
CA GLN A 240 -50.43 -17.09 -3.80
C GLN A 240 -49.29 -16.37 -3.08
N GLY A 241 -48.14 -16.23 -3.75
CA GLY A 241 -46.98 -15.57 -3.18
C GLY A 241 -47.10 -14.05 -3.14
N GLN A 242 -46.31 -13.45 -2.25
CA GLN A 242 -46.27 -12.01 -1.98
C GLN A 242 -44.83 -11.60 -1.65
N ASP A 243 -44.34 -10.51 -2.24
CA ASP A 243 -43.00 -10.01 -1.96
C ASP A 243 -42.88 -9.50 -0.51
N GLY A 244 -41.71 -9.73 0.08
CA GLY A 244 -41.34 -9.19 1.38
C GLY A 244 -40.76 -7.78 1.29
N GLU A 245 -40.42 -7.20 2.43
CA GLU A 245 -39.73 -5.91 2.51
C GLU A 245 -38.63 -5.94 3.58
N ASN A 246 -37.45 -5.45 3.20
CA ASN A 246 -36.34 -5.16 4.10
C ASN A 246 -36.18 -3.64 4.23
N ARG A 247 -36.02 -3.15 5.45
CA ARG A 247 -35.54 -1.79 5.75
C ARG A 247 -34.04 -1.80 5.92
N GLU A 248 -33.35 -1.16 5.00
CA GLU A 248 -31.90 -0.98 5.01
C GLU A 248 -31.55 0.37 5.65
N THR A 249 -30.58 0.39 6.56
CA THR A 249 -30.05 1.59 7.21
C THR A 249 -28.62 1.82 6.79
N TYR A 250 -28.36 3.02 6.29
CA TYR A 250 -27.07 3.43 5.74
C TYR A 250 -26.44 4.55 6.56
N ASP A 251 -25.18 4.35 6.97
CA ASP A 251 -24.31 5.41 7.47
C ASP A 251 -23.71 6.16 6.26
N ASN A 252 -23.98 7.46 6.17
CA ASN A 252 -23.50 8.32 5.09
C ASN A 252 -22.47 9.31 5.60
N THR A 253 -21.39 9.47 4.83
CA THR A 253 -20.47 10.61 4.96
C THR A 253 -20.85 11.65 3.92
N VAL A 254 -21.23 12.84 4.38
CA VAL A 254 -21.64 13.98 3.55
C VAL A 254 -20.55 15.05 3.62
N VAL A 255 -20.05 15.47 2.47
CA VAL A 255 -18.98 16.46 2.31
C VAL A 255 -19.50 17.61 1.45
N ASP A 256 -19.41 18.83 1.96
CA ASP A 256 -19.90 20.06 1.29
C ASP A 256 -21.36 19.95 0.80
N GLY A 257 -22.18 19.18 1.52
CA GLY A 257 -23.59 18.92 1.22
C GLY A 257 -23.86 17.72 0.30
N SER A 258 -22.83 17.12 -0.31
CA SER A 258 -22.94 15.96 -1.21
C SER A 258 -22.56 14.66 -0.50
N VAL A 259 -23.22 13.55 -0.81
CA VAL A 259 -22.86 12.23 -0.25
C VAL A 259 -21.56 11.74 -0.90
N GLU A 260 -20.49 11.64 -0.11
CA GLU A 260 -19.18 11.10 -0.54
C GLU A 260 -19.16 9.56 -0.46
N SER A 261 -19.79 9.01 0.58
CA SER A 261 -19.80 7.56 0.84
C SER A 261 -21.06 7.17 1.60
N SER A 262 -21.55 5.96 1.36
CA SER A 262 -22.71 5.36 2.01
C SER A 262 -22.41 3.89 2.31
N LYS A 263 -22.65 3.45 3.54
CA LYS A 263 -22.38 2.08 4.00
C LYS A 263 -23.63 1.50 4.66
N LEU A 264 -24.09 0.35 4.17
CA LEU A 264 -25.12 -0.45 4.84
C LEU A 264 -24.60 -0.90 6.22
N VAL A 265 -25.33 -0.58 7.28
CA VAL A 265 -24.96 -0.92 8.68
C VAL A 265 -26.02 -1.74 9.41
N LYS A 266 -27.28 -1.73 8.96
CA LYS A 266 -28.34 -2.61 9.46
C LYS A 266 -29.32 -2.95 8.33
N THR A 267 -29.72 -4.20 8.25
CA THR A 267 -30.90 -4.64 7.49
C THR A 267 -31.91 -5.21 8.47
N GLU A 268 -33.18 -4.85 8.30
CA GLU A 268 -34.28 -5.15 9.23
C GLU A 268 -35.51 -5.56 8.42
N THR A 269 -35.87 -6.83 8.46
CA THR A 269 -37.03 -7.35 7.71
C THR A 269 -38.33 -6.81 8.31
N LEU A 270 -39.09 -6.08 7.50
CA LEU A 270 -40.43 -5.56 7.83
C LEU A 270 -41.52 -6.58 7.51
N SER A 271 -41.38 -7.26 6.37
CA SER A 271 -42.25 -8.36 5.93
C SER A 271 -41.40 -9.47 5.31
N VAL A 272 -41.72 -10.72 5.63
CA VAL A 272 -41.09 -11.88 4.99
C VAL A 272 -41.73 -12.13 3.63
N ALA A 273 -40.92 -12.50 2.63
CA ALA A 273 -41.46 -12.93 1.34
C ALA A 273 -42.22 -14.26 1.52
N ILE A 274 -43.40 -14.33 0.92
CA ILE A 274 -44.28 -15.49 0.94
C ILE A 274 -44.18 -16.15 -0.42
N ASP A 275 -43.64 -17.36 -0.48
CA ASP A 275 -43.48 -18.08 -1.75
C ASP A 275 -44.83 -18.50 -2.35
N THR A 276 -44.93 -18.47 -3.69
CA THR A 276 -46.05 -19.05 -4.42
C THR A 276 -45.93 -20.57 -4.38
N ILE A 277 -46.96 -21.29 -3.95
CA ILE A 277 -46.98 -22.77 -3.94
C ILE A 277 -47.95 -23.28 -5.01
N ILE A 278 -47.42 -24.09 -5.91
CA ILE A 278 -48.16 -24.79 -6.97
C ILE A 278 -48.15 -26.29 -6.65
N ALA A 279 -49.32 -26.84 -6.33
CA ALA A 279 -49.53 -28.28 -6.30
C ALA A 279 -49.64 -28.82 -7.73
N VAL A 280 -49.04 -29.98 -8.00
CA VAL A 280 -49.14 -30.68 -9.28
C VAL A 280 -49.46 -32.15 -9.06
N GLY A 281 -50.34 -32.72 -9.89
CA GLY A 281 -50.63 -34.15 -9.83
C GLY A 281 -49.42 -35.01 -10.21
N PRO A 282 -49.31 -36.24 -9.67
CA PRO A 282 -48.15 -37.11 -9.88
C PRO A 282 -47.94 -37.44 -11.35
N GLU A 283 -46.68 -37.48 -11.80
CA GLU A 283 -46.32 -37.73 -13.18
C GLU A 283 -46.80 -39.12 -13.65
N LYS A 284 -47.45 -39.15 -14.83
CA LYS A 284 -48.05 -40.36 -15.41
C LYS A 284 -47.01 -41.47 -15.58
N THR A 285 -46.98 -42.42 -14.65
CA THR A 285 -46.05 -43.55 -14.70
C THR A 285 -46.51 -44.56 -15.75
N GLU A 286 -46.09 -44.39 -17.00
CA GLU A 286 -46.41 -45.32 -18.09
C GLU A 286 -45.78 -46.68 -17.80
N THR A 287 -46.63 -47.63 -17.41
CA THR A 287 -46.20 -48.96 -16.98
C THR A 287 -46.02 -49.85 -18.20
N GLU A 288 -44.86 -49.75 -18.88
CA GLU A 288 -44.54 -50.61 -20.01
C GLU A 288 -44.36 -52.07 -19.58
N SER A 289 -45.36 -52.89 -19.94
CA SER A 289 -45.34 -54.33 -19.72
C SER A 289 -44.60 -55.07 -20.84
N SER A 290 -43.32 -55.37 -20.60
CA SER A 290 -42.60 -56.58 -21.07
C SER A 290 -42.89 -57.09 -22.49
N GLY A 291 -42.02 -56.77 -23.46
CA GLY A 291 -42.02 -57.35 -24.82
C GLY A 291 -40.61 -57.68 -25.33
N SER A 292 -40.28 -58.98 -25.46
CA SER A 292 -38.91 -59.43 -25.83
C SER A 292 -38.73 -59.66 -27.33
N SER A 293 -37.58 -59.27 -27.89
CA SER A 293 -36.80 -60.11 -28.81
C SER A 293 -35.35 -59.61 -28.98
N SER A 294 -34.46 -60.47 -29.48
CA SER A 294 -33.00 -60.29 -29.47
C SER A 294 -32.39 -60.37 -30.88
N ALA A 295 -31.18 -59.81 -31.04
CA ALA A 295 -30.22 -60.10 -32.12
C ALA A 295 -30.65 -59.67 -33.55
N SER A 296 -29.76 -59.51 -34.54
CA SER A 296 -28.32 -59.22 -34.58
C SER A 296 -27.94 -58.86 -36.02
N GLY A 297 -26.95 -57.99 -36.26
CA GLY A 297 -26.45 -57.78 -37.63
C GLY A 297 -25.38 -56.71 -37.74
N SER A 298 -24.15 -57.13 -38.07
CA SER A 298 -23.06 -56.24 -38.50
C SER A 298 -22.70 -56.58 -39.94
N SER A 299 -22.82 -55.62 -40.86
CA SER A 299 -22.19 -55.66 -42.17
C SER A 299 -21.94 -54.24 -42.69
N SER A 300 -21.01 -54.11 -43.63
CA SER A 300 -20.34 -52.86 -43.95
C SER A 300 -20.52 -52.40 -45.40
N ASP A 301 -20.51 -51.07 -45.54
CA ASP A 301 -19.88 -50.32 -46.63
C ASP A 301 -20.53 -50.15 -48.02
N SER A 302 -20.03 -49.09 -48.68
CA SER A 302 -20.07 -48.79 -50.13
C SER A 302 -21.38 -48.33 -50.81
N SER A 303 -21.55 -47.01 -50.81
CA SER A 303 -21.76 -46.16 -52.01
C SER A 303 -22.90 -46.46 -53.02
N SER A 304 -23.76 -45.46 -53.19
CA SER A 304 -23.94 -44.82 -54.52
C SER A 304 -24.20 -43.32 -54.34
N SER A 305 -24.02 -42.52 -55.40
CA SER A 305 -23.96 -41.04 -55.32
C SER A 305 -24.77 -40.34 -56.40
N SER A 306 -25.57 -39.34 -56.01
CA SER A 306 -26.11 -38.21 -56.81
C SER A 306 -27.35 -37.60 -56.11
N SER A 307 -27.76 -36.37 -56.36
CA SER A 307 -27.02 -35.14 -56.72
C SER A 307 -27.93 -33.92 -56.53
N SER A 308 -27.40 -32.80 -56.04
CA SER A 308 -27.96 -31.44 -56.15
C SER A 308 -26.94 -30.44 -55.61
N ALA A 309 -26.84 -29.25 -56.21
CA ALA A 309 -25.81 -28.28 -55.85
C ALA A 309 -26.25 -26.83 -56.05
N SER A 310 -25.85 -25.96 -55.11
CA SER A 310 -25.89 -24.49 -55.21
C SER A 310 -27.29 -23.84 -55.24
N PRO A 311 -27.43 -22.53 -54.95
CA PRO A 311 -26.38 -21.50 -54.90
C PRO A 311 -26.23 -20.73 -53.57
N SER A 312 -25.05 -20.11 -53.41
CA SER A 312 -24.86 -18.92 -52.59
C SER A 312 -25.11 -17.66 -53.42
N SER A 313 -25.77 -16.66 -52.84
CA SER A 313 -26.02 -15.35 -53.47
C SER A 313 -24.86 -14.36 -53.24
N SER A 314 -24.81 -13.28 -54.03
CA SER A 314 -23.67 -12.37 -54.10
C SER A 314 -24.04 -10.89 -54.12
N ALA A 315 -23.19 -10.08 -53.48
CA ALA A 315 -22.92 -8.67 -53.76
C ALA A 315 -21.46 -8.42 -53.28
N SER A 316 -20.48 -7.95 -54.06
CA SER A 316 -20.41 -6.84 -55.04
C SER A 316 -20.48 -5.45 -54.36
N SER A 317 -19.71 -4.42 -54.75
CA SER A 317 -18.80 -4.18 -55.89
C SER A 317 -17.59 -3.33 -55.44
N SER A 318 -16.32 -3.65 -55.81
CA SER A 318 -15.51 -3.20 -56.99
C SER A 318 -15.22 -1.67 -57.06
N SER A 319 -14.16 -1.13 -57.68
CA SER A 319 -13.22 -1.59 -58.74
C SER A 319 -11.82 -0.92 -58.63
N LYS A 320 -10.68 -1.61 -58.89
CA LYS A 320 -9.81 -1.62 -60.12
C LYS A 320 -9.42 -0.22 -60.68
N SER A 321 -8.13 0.21 -60.62
CA SER A 321 -7.02 0.03 -61.61
C SER A 321 -7.06 1.06 -62.80
N SER A 322 -5.99 1.51 -63.48
CA SER A 322 -4.55 1.11 -63.56
C SER A 322 -3.64 2.16 -64.28
N THR A 323 -2.36 2.27 -63.89
CA THR A 323 -1.14 2.52 -64.70
C THR A 323 -0.96 3.80 -65.56
N SER A 324 0.09 4.60 -65.27
CA SER A 324 1.05 5.16 -66.27
C SER A 324 2.33 5.78 -65.62
N LYS A 325 3.37 6.01 -66.44
CA LYS A 325 4.73 6.57 -66.19
C LYS A 325 4.88 7.83 -67.11
N PRO A 326 5.97 8.67 -67.14
CA PRO A 326 7.30 8.53 -66.55
C PRO A 326 8.05 9.81 -66.05
N SER A 327 9.34 9.64 -65.68
CA SER A 327 10.47 10.63 -65.65
C SER A 327 10.42 11.78 -64.62
N SER A 328 11.55 12.32 -64.12
CA SER A 328 12.97 11.90 -64.13
C SER A 328 13.81 12.71 -63.10
N SER A 329 15.04 12.26 -62.79
CA SER A 329 16.24 13.08 -62.43
C SER A 329 16.09 14.24 -61.40
N SER A 330 16.74 14.28 -60.23
CA SER A 330 18.05 13.71 -59.79
C SER A 330 18.03 13.49 -58.25
N ALA A 331 19.09 13.34 -57.43
CA ALA A 331 20.54 13.53 -57.60
C ALA A 331 21.40 12.70 -56.59
N SER A 332 22.72 12.83 -56.73
CA SER A 332 23.83 12.34 -55.88
C SER A 332 25.09 13.18 -56.25
N PRO A 333 26.33 13.03 -55.70
CA PRO A 333 26.86 11.96 -54.82
C PRO A 333 27.91 12.41 -53.74
N SER A 334 28.51 11.40 -53.08
CA SER A 334 29.94 11.35 -52.65
C SER A 334 30.45 12.25 -51.50
N ALA A 335 31.56 11.91 -50.80
CA ALA A 335 32.24 10.63 -50.55
C ALA A 335 33.36 10.77 -49.49
N THR A 336 33.91 9.61 -49.08
CA THR A 336 35.32 9.31 -48.67
C THR A 336 35.44 8.92 -47.16
N LYS A 337 35.80 7.68 -46.78
CA LYS A 337 37.16 7.07 -46.64
C LYS A 337 38.09 7.88 -45.68
N SER A 338 38.98 7.30 -44.86
CA SER A 338 39.50 5.91 -44.79
C SER A 338 40.28 5.56 -43.50
N THR A 339 39.94 4.42 -42.89
CA THR A 339 40.81 3.29 -42.44
C THR A 339 41.96 3.44 -41.40
N THR A 340 42.18 2.33 -40.64
CA THR A 340 43.47 1.83 -40.06
C THR A 340 44.05 2.50 -38.78
N ARG A 341 44.76 1.82 -37.85
CA ARG A 341 45.14 0.38 -37.67
C ARG A 341 45.56 0.04 -36.21
N SER A 342 45.56 -1.27 -35.90
CA SER A 342 46.48 -2.01 -34.99
C SER A 342 45.90 -2.62 -33.70
N ALA A 343 46.59 -3.63 -33.13
CA ALA A 343 46.15 -5.03 -33.25
C ALA A 343 47.14 -6.04 -32.59
N ALA A 344 47.02 -6.33 -31.28
CA ALA A 344 47.80 -7.38 -30.59
C ALA A 344 47.09 -7.92 -29.32
N LYS A 345 47.42 -9.10 -28.75
CA LYS A 345 47.29 -10.51 -29.24
C LYS A 345 47.84 -11.49 -28.18
N SER A 346 46.97 -12.33 -27.58
CA SER A 346 47.30 -13.61 -26.89
C SER A 346 45.98 -14.34 -26.52
N THR A 347 45.65 -15.54 -27.03
CA THR A 347 45.98 -16.92 -26.54
C THR A 347 45.48 -17.23 -25.12
N ALA A 348 44.77 -18.32 -24.78
CA ALA A 348 44.33 -19.55 -25.50
C ALA A 348 42.99 -20.07 -24.85
N ALA A 349 42.08 -20.81 -25.50
CA ALA A 349 42.03 -22.29 -25.69
C ALA A 349 42.47 -23.15 -24.47
N ALA A 350 41.75 -24.20 -24.00
CA ALA A 350 40.45 -24.76 -24.37
C ALA A 350 39.80 -25.66 -23.26
N THR A 351 38.56 -26.08 -23.54
CA THR A 351 37.61 -27.08 -22.97
C THR A 351 38.15 -28.52 -22.71
N PRO A 352 37.33 -29.53 -22.29
CA PRO A 352 36.08 -29.58 -21.49
C PRO A 352 36.02 -30.75 -20.44
N LYS A 353 34.91 -30.90 -19.69
CA LYS A 353 34.13 -32.17 -19.71
C LYS A 353 32.66 -31.96 -19.33
N ALA A 354 31.75 -32.66 -19.99
CA ALA A 354 30.32 -32.69 -19.68
C ALA A 354 29.88 -34.08 -19.20
N THR A 355 28.71 -34.18 -18.58
CA THR A 355 27.87 -35.38 -18.63
C THR A 355 26.41 -34.95 -18.61
N ALA A 356 25.66 -35.36 -19.62
CA ALA A 356 24.20 -35.22 -19.66
C ALA A 356 23.56 -36.59 -19.40
N SER A 357 22.37 -36.60 -18.81
CA SER A 357 21.46 -37.74 -18.90
C SER A 357 20.02 -37.25 -19.03
N LYS A 358 19.11 -38.15 -19.42
CA LYS A 358 18.00 -37.81 -20.31
C LYS A 358 16.70 -38.52 -19.89
N SER A 359 15.62 -37.74 -19.80
CA SER A 359 14.20 -38.12 -19.92
C SER A 359 13.65 -39.34 -19.15
N THR A 360 12.50 -39.15 -18.50
CA THR A 360 11.30 -39.97 -18.77
C THR A 360 10.06 -39.09 -18.51
N ALA A 361 9.00 -39.29 -19.29
CA ALA A 361 7.72 -38.59 -19.14
C ALA A 361 6.61 -39.58 -18.77
N THR A 362 5.57 -39.12 -18.08
CA THR A 362 4.31 -39.86 -17.83
C THR A 362 3.16 -38.85 -17.72
N ALA A 363 1.92 -39.32 -17.90
CA ALA A 363 0.86 -38.51 -18.50
C ALA A 363 -0.04 -37.68 -17.57
N LYS A 364 -0.46 -36.55 -18.15
CA LYS A 364 -1.63 -35.69 -17.90
C LYS A 364 -2.95 -36.46 -17.66
N PRO A 365 -3.83 -35.97 -16.76
CA PRO A 365 -5.16 -35.49 -17.21
C PRO A 365 -5.42 -34.05 -16.73
N THR A 366 -5.66 -33.04 -17.58
CA THR A 366 -6.84 -32.78 -18.44
C THR A 366 -8.08 -32.26 -17.67
N ALA A 367 -8.11 -30.96 -17.39
CA ALA A 367 -9.34 -30.21 -17.08
C ALA A 367 -9.20 -28.71 -17.46
N LYS A 368 -10.03 -28.22 -18.39
CA LYS A 368 -10.29 -26.81 -18.77
C LYS A 368 -11.40 -26.81 -19.85
N PRO A 369 -12.29 -25.81 -19.97
CA PRO A 369 -12.55 -24.65 -19.11
C PRO A 369 -13.96 -24.65 -18.47
N THR A 370 -14.17 -23.74 -17.52
CA THR A 370 -15.39 -22.92 -17.46
C THR A 370 -14.97 -21.53 -17.02
N ALA A 371 -15.57 -20.49 -17.60
CA ALA A 371 -15.33 -19.11 -17.21
C ALA A 371 -16.46 -18.64 -16.30
N THR A 372 -16.11 -17.91 -15.24
CA THR A 372 -17.07 -17.12 -14.47
C THR A 372 -16.39 -15.80 -14.13
N ALA A 373 -16.92 -14.70 -14.66
CA ALA A 373 -16.41 -13.37 -14.36
C ALA A 373 -16.75 -13.04 -12.91
N THR A 374 -15.74 -12.88 -12.05
CA THR A 374 -15.92 -12.32 -10.71
C THR A 374 -15.69 -10.81 -10.80
N THR A 375 -16.73 -10.05 -10.48
CA THR A 375 -16.83 -8.60 -10.67
C THR A 375 -15.69 -7.83 -10.01
N SER A 376 -15.02 -6.96 -10.76
CA SER A 376 -13.99 -6.05 -10.24
C SER A 376 -14.58 -4.96 -9.34
N THR A 377 -14.73 -5.29 -8.06
CA THR A 377 -15.08 -4.36 -6.97
C THR A 377 -13.82 -4.21 -6.10
N GLY A 378 -13.32 -3.04 -5.72
CA GLY A 378 -13.90 -1.69 -5.85
C GLY A 378 -13.54 -0.88 -4.61
N SER A 379 -12.29 -0.41 -4.52
CA SER A 379 -11.73 0.45 -3.45
C SER A 379 -12.07 0.07 -2.00
N SER A 380 -11.31 -0.86 -1.42
CA SER A 380 -11.30 -1.16 0.02
C SER A 380 -10.52 -0.14 0.89
N SER A 381 -10.28 1.08 0.38
CA SER A 381 -9.43 2.12 0.99
C SER A 381 -9.93 2.72 2.32
N SER A 382 -11.06 2.23 2.85
CA SER A 382 -11.72 2.69 4.08
C SER A 382 -10.91 2.53 5.39
N SER A 383 -9.78 1.83 5.37
CA SER A 383 -8.97 1.52 6.58
C SER A 383 -7.63 2.26 6.64
N GLY A 384 -7.37 3.22 5.74
CA GLY A 384 -6.11 3.98 5.74
C GLY A 384 -4.84 3.15 5.48
N ARG A 385 -4.99 1.92 4.98
CA ARG A 385 -3.90 1.01 4.60
C ARG A 385 -3.79 0.90 3.08
N LEU A 386 -2.60 0.57 2.58
CA LEU A 386 -2.35 0.43 1.14
C LEU A 386 -2.59 -1.04 0.73
N TRP A 387 -3.85 -1.47 0.88
CA TRP A 387 -4.25 -2.85 0.61
C TRP A 387 -4.32 -3.14 -0.90
N GLU A 388 -3.71 -4.25 -1.32
CA GLU A 388 -3.70 -4.80 -2.68
C GLU A 388 -3.47 -3.74 -3.81
N PRO A 389 -2.42 -2.90 -3.72
CA PRO A 389 -2.30 -1.70 -4.55
C PRO A 389 -2.00 -2.01 -6.02
N THR A 390 -2.55 -1.22 -6.94
CA THR A 390 -2.01 -1.18 -8.31
C THR A 390 -0.56 -0.69 -8.29
N VAL A 391 0.27 -1.14 -9.25
CA VAL A 391 1.68 -0.71 -9.41
C VAL A 391 1.85 0.81 -9.29
N ALA A 392 0.93 1.58 -9.88
CA ALA A 392 0.96 3.05 -9.79
C ALA A 392 0.66 3.61 -8.39
N GLN A 393 -0.15 2.94 -7.56
CA GLN A 393 -0.35 3.30 -6.14
C GLN A 393 0.88 2.93 -5.31
N ALA A 394 1.48 1.76 -5.55
CA ALA A 394 2.73 1.35 -4.90
C ALA A 394 3.88 2.32 -5.20
N GLN A 395 4.09 2.65 -6.49
CA GLN A 395 5.07 3.65 -6.91
C GLN A 395 4.79 5.03 -6.33
N ALA A 396 3.52 5.44 -6.23
CA ALA A 396 3.19 6.74 -5.68
C ALA A 396 3.32 6.82 -4.15
N TYR A 397 3.02 5.75 -3.40
CA TYR A 397 3.35 5.66 -1.98
C TYR A 397 4.87 5.71 -1.74
N ALA A 398 5.62 4.88 -2.47
CA ALA A 398 7.08 4.84 -2.36
C ALA A 398 7.75 6.14 -2.80
N ALA A 399 7.21 6.86 -3.77
CA ALA A 399 7.71 8.19 -4.15
C ALA A 399 7.70 9.15 -2.96
N GLY A 400 6.64 9.12 -2.15
CA GLY A 400 6.55 9.88 -0.90
C GLY A 400 7.47 9.37 0.20
N ALA A 401 7.43 8.07 0.50
CA ALA A 401 8.22 7.46 1.57
C ALA A 401 9.75 7.52 1.29
N ALA A 402 10.17 7.47 0.03
CA ALA A 402 11.56 7.71 -0.38
C ALA A 402 11.93 9.19 -0.26
N ALA A 403 11.08 10.12 -0.70
CA ALA A 403 11.34 11.55 -0.57
C ALA A 403 11.45 12.02 0.90
N GLN A 404 10.70 11.41 1.82
CA GLN A 404 10.87 11.62 3.28
C GLN A 404 12.27 11.23 3.80
N ARG A 405 13.00 10.35 3.10
CA ARG A 405 14.41 9.98 3.36
C ARG A 405 15.41 10.83 2.58
N GLY A 406 14.96 11.88 1.87
CA GLY A 406 15.76 12.67 0.94
C GLY A 406 16.09 11.94 -0.38
N TRP A 407 15.50 10.77 -0.62
CA TRP A 407 15.77 9.95 -1.81
C TRP A 407 14.91 10.40 -2.99
N THR A 408 15.26 11.55 -3.56
CA THR A 408 14.65 12.06 -4.80
C THR A 408 15.58 11.90 -6.00
N GLY A 409 15.11 12.25 -7.21
CA GLY A 409 15.93 12.33 -8.41
C GLY A 409 16.67 11.04 -8.77
N ALA A 410 17.99 11.01 -8.57
CA ALA A 410 18.84 9.86 -8.88
C ALA A 410 18.57 8.65 -7.97
N GLU A 411 18.30 8.89 -6.68
CA GLU A 411 17.98 7.82 -5.71
C GLU A 411 16.62 7.19 -6.03
N TRP A 412 15.62 8.02 -6.29
CA TRP A 412 14.31 7.57 -6.77
C TRP A 412 14.43 6.76 -8.08
N THR A 413 15.25 7.22 -9.02
CA THR A 413 15.51 6.51 -10.29
C THR A 413 16.22 5.15 -10.06
N ALA A 414 17.08 5.06 -9.05
CA ALA A 414 17.74 3.80 -8.67
C ALA A 414 16.75 2.83 -7.98
N LEU A 415 15.89 3.32 -7.09
CA LEU A 415 14.84 2.54 -6.43
C LEU A 415 13.83 1.98 -7.44
N VAL A 416 13.36 2.81 -8.37
CA VAL A 416 12.47 2.39 -9.46
C VAL A 416 13.12 1.32 -10.33
N TRP A 417 14.43 1.42 -10.60
CA TRP A 417 15.16 0.37 -11.32
C TRP A 417 15.25 -0.94 -10.54
N LEU A 418 15.52 -0.89 -9.23
CA LEU A 418 15.58 -2.07 -8.36
C LEU A 418 14.23 -2.80 -8.33
N TRP A 419 13.15 -2.13 -7.92
CA TRP A 419 11.87 -2.82 -7.74
C TRP A 419 11.14 -3.14 -9.06
N ASN A 420 11.53 -2.51 -10.18
CA ASN A 420 11.18 -3.02 -11.51
C ASN A 420 11.87 -4.36 -11.83
N LYS A 421 13.14 -4.54 -11.44
CA LYS A 421 13.89 -5.79 -11.62
C LYS A 421 13.37 -6.91 -10.74
N GLU A 422 13.09 -6.62 -9.46
CA GLU A 422 12.70 -7.65 -8.49
C GLU A 422 11.26 -8.15 -8.64
N SER A 423 10.28 -7.24 -8.74
CA SER A 423 8.84 -7.58 -8.63
C SER A 423 7.96 -6.98 -9.72
N GLY A 424 8.50 -6.06 -10.54
CA GLY A 424 7.67 -5.19 -11.37
C GLY A 424 6.69 -4.33 -10.55
N TRP A 425 7.04 -4.02 -9.29
CA TRP A 425 6.20 -3.30 -8.32
C TRP A 425 4.89 -4.00 -7.91
N ARG A 426 4.79 -5.32 -8.10
CA ARG A 426 3.65 -6.12 -7.62
C ARG A 426 3.76 -6.42 -6.12
N TRP A 427 2.68 -6.17 -5.38
CA TRP A 427 2.54 -6.56 -3.97
C TRP A 427 2.43 -8.09 -3.82
N ASP A 428 1.89 -8.75 -4.83
CA ASP A 428 1.64 -10.19 -4.94
C ASP A 428 2.74 -10.93 -5.74
N ALA A 429 3.93 -10.34 -5.83
CA ALA A 429 5.09 -10.97 -6.45
C ALA A 429 5.64 -12.10 -5.54
N ASP A 430 5.18 -13.33 -5.76
CA ASP A 430 5.65 -14.53 -5.05
C ASP A 430 6.71 -15.28 -5.87
N ASN A 431 7.84 -15.61 -5.24
CA ASN A 431 8.88 -16.45 -5.82
C ASN A 431 8.98 -17.80 -5.08
N ALA A 432 8.10 -18.71 -5.47
CA ALA A 432 7.99 -20.09 -4.97
C ALA A 432 9.25 -20.98 -5.12
N SER A 433 10.36 -20.45 -5.66
CA SER A 433 11.67 -21.13 -5.68
C SER A 433 12.63 -20.66 -4.57
N SER A 434 12.27 -19.62 -3.81
CA SER A 434 13.20 -18.99 -2.85
C SER A 434 12.55 -18.28 -1.65
N ASP A 435 11.24 -18.41 -1.42
CA ASP A 435 10.47 -17.74 -0.35
C ASP A 435 10.56 -16.19 -0.33
N ALA A 436 11.03 -15.59 -1.43
CA ALA A 436 11.11 -14.15 -1.60
C ALA A 436 9.75 -13.58 -2.06
N TYR A 437 9.29 -12.49 -1.43
CA TYR A 437 7.93 -11.99 -1.64
C TYR A 437 7.82 -10.47 -1.72
N GLY A 438 6.84 -10.02 -2.51
CA GLY A 438 6.33 -8.65 -2.57
C GLY A 438 7.24 -7.68 -3.32
N ILE A 439 6.90 -6.39 -3.20
CA ILE A 439 7.56 -5.29 -3.92
C ILE A 439 9.10 -5.31 -3.80
N PRO A 440 9.71 -5.46 -2.62
CA PRO A 440 11.17 -5.52 -2.48
C PRO A 440 11.78 -6.92 -2.69
N GLN A 441 10.98 -7.98 -2.88
CA GLN A 441 11.39 -9.40 -2.82
C GLN A 441 12.08 -9.76 -1.49
N ALA A 442 11.43 -9.46 -0.37
CA ALA A 442 11.97 -9.73 0.97
C ALA A 442 12.09 -11.24 1.25
N LEU A 443 13.23 -11.69 1.77
CA LEU A 443 13.55 -13.10 2.00
C LEU A 443 13.82 -13.44 3.48
N PRO A 444 12.96 -14.22 4.15
CA PRO A 444 11.58 -14.54 3.77
C PRO A 444 10.67 -13.32 3.99
N GLY A 445 9.55 -13.27 3.27
CA GLY A 445 8.61 -12.13 3.31
C GLY A 445 8.06 -11.79 4.70
N SER A 446 8.01 -12.76 5.62
CA SER A 446 7.59 -12.59 7.02
C SER A 446 8.45 -11.60 7.83
N LYS A 447 9.67 -11.26 7.37
CA LYS A 447 10.50 -10.19 7.94
C LYS A 447 9.85 -8.79 7.88
N MET A 448 8.87 -8.59 7.00
CA MET A 448 8.22 -7.29 6.79
C MET A 448 7.21 -6.90 7.89
N GLY A 449 6.85 -7.81 8.80
CA GLY A 449 5.93 -7.53 9.91
C GLY A 449 4.45 -7.77 9.57
N THR A 450 3.53 -7.30 10.41
CA THR A 450 2.11 -7.66 10.32
C THR A 450 1.43 -7.18 9.02
N ASN A 451 0.59 -8.02 8.41
CA ASN A 451 -0.14 -7.80 7.14
C ASN A 451 0.72 -7.66 5.87
N TRP A 452 2.02 -7.99 5.94
CA TRP A 452 2.97 -7.95 4.82
C TRP A 452 2.51 -8.58 3.50
N GLN A 453 1.65 -9.60 3.56
CA GLN A 453 1.18 -10.32 2.37
C GLN A 453 0.27 -9.47 1.47
N TYR A 454 -0.43 -8.47 2.02
CA TYR A 454 -1.48 -7.74 1.29
C TYR A 454 -1.35 -6.21 1.39
N ASP A 455 -0.64 -5.69 2.41
CA ASP A 455 -0.46 -4.26 2.61
C ASP A 455 0.86 -3.79 1.98
N GLY A 456 0.76 -3.16 0.81
CA GLY A 456 1.92 -2.68 0.06
C GLY A 456 2.70 -1.57 0.79
N ALA A 457 2.09 -0.85 1.73
CA ALA A 457 2.79 0.15 2.54
C ALA A 457 3.82 -0.54 3.45
N VAL A 458 3.41 -1.63 4.12
CA VAL A 458 4.28 -2.47 4.96
C VAL A 458 5.46 -3.02 4.15
N GLN A 459 5.21 -3.48 2.91
CA GLN A 459 6.28 -3.96 2.02
C GLN A 459 7.26 -2.85 1.61
N ILE A 460 6.73 -1.67 1.23
CA ILE A 460 7.54 -0.53 0.79
C ILE A 460 8.37 0.03 1.94
N ASP A 461 7.76 0.27 3.10
CA ASP A 461 8.45 0.90 4.23
C ASP A 461 9.54 -0.01 4.80
N TRP A 462 9.31 -1.33 4.84
CA TRP A 462 10.36 -2.30 5.14
C TRP A 462 11.48 -2.29 4.09
N GLY A 463 11.14 -2.30 2.79
CA GLY A 463 12.12 -2.29 1.71
C GLY A 463 13.00 -1.03 1.71
N LEU A 464 12.40 0.15 1.97
CA LEU A 464 13.13 1.40 2.15
C LEU A 464 14.03 1.37 3.39
N GLN A 465 13.56 0.80 4.50
CA GLN A 465 14.38 0.66 5.71
C GLN A 465 15.57 -0.28 5.50
N TYR A 466 15.34 -1.42 4.84
CA TYR A 466 16.37 -2.38 4.48
C TYR A 466 17.46 -1.76 3.58
N ILE A 467 17.07 -0.97 2.57
CA ILE A 467 18.03 -0.23 1.73
C ILE A 467 18.84 0.77 2.57
N ALA A 468 18.20 1.47 3.52
CA ALA A 468 18.88 2.43 4.37
C ALA A 468 19.89 1.77 5.32
N GLU A 469 19.54 0.63 5.92
CA GLU A 469 20.40 -0.08 6.88
C GLU A 469 21.52 -0.89 6.22
N SER A 470 21.27 -1.52 5.06
CA SER A 470 22.24 -2.39 4.37
C SER A 470 23.12 -1.64 3.37
N TYR A 471 22.65 -0.54 2.77
CA TYR A 471 23.33 0.17 1.67
C TYR A 471 23.43 1.69 1.86
N GLY A 472 22.70 2.27 2.80
CA GLY A 472 22.59 3.73 2.99
C GLY A 472 21.75 4.46 1.92
N SER A 473 21.75 3.99 0.67
CA SER A 473 21.01 4.62 -0.44
C SER A 473 20.59 3.63 -1.55
N PRO A 474 19.49 3.90 -2.28
CA PRO A 474 19.11 3.18 -3.49
C PRO A 474 20.19 3.13 -4.58
N THR A 475 21.01 4.17 -4.77
CA THR A 475 22.11 4.15 -5.75
C THR A 475 23.21 3.17 -5.35
N ALA A 476 23.56 3.09 -4.06
CA ALA A 476 24.49 2.10 -3.53
C ALA A 476 23.92 0.66 -3.64
N ALA A 477 22.65 0.45 -3.28
CA ALA A 477 21.95 -0.83 -3.45
C ALA A 477 21.91 -1.25 -4.94
N LYS A 478 21.67 -0.32 -5.86
CA LYS A 478 21.74 -0.55 -7.31
C LYS A 478 23.15 -0.92 -7.78
N ALA A 479 24.19 -0.24 -7.30
CA ALA A 479 25.57 -0.59 -7.61
C ALA A 479 25.92 -2.02 -7.12
N HIS A 480 25.39 -2.42 -5.96
CA HIS A 480 25.51 -3.79 -5.46
C HIS A 480 24.75 -4.80 -6.34
N SER A 481 23.48 -4.53 -6.65
CA SER A 481 22.67 -5.40 -7.52
C SER A 481 23.21 -5.53 -8.94
N VAL A 482 23.93 -4.54 -9.49
CA VAL A 482 24.60 -4.65 -10.79
C VAL A 482 25.83 -5.58 -10.71
N LYS A 483 26.50 -5.65 -9.55
CA LYS A 483 27.72 -6.45 -9.36
C LYS A 483 27.46 -7.90 -8.92
N TYR A 484 26.45 -8.12 -8.08
CA TYR A 484 26.16 -9.42 -7.46
C TYR A 484 24.81 -10.03 -7.87
N ASN A 485 24.03 -9.33 -8.71
CA ASN A 485 22.65 -9.65 -9.10
C ASN A 485 21.59 -9.60 -7.98
N TRP A 486 21.98 -9.29 -6.75
CA TRP A 486 21.08 -9.06 -5.61
C TRP A 486 21.48 -7.81 -4.82
N TYR A 487 20.51 -7.28 -4.06
CA TYR A 487 20.68 -6.34 -2.95
C TYR A 487 19.79 -6.86 -1.80
#